data_AF-A0A963VSD1-F1
#
_entry.id   AF-A0A963VSD1-F1
#
_cell.length_a   1.000
_cell.length_b   1.000
_cell.length_c   1.000
_cell.angle_alpha   90.00
_cell.angle_beta   90.00
_cell.angle_gamma   90.00
#
_symmetry.space_group_name_H-M   'P 1'
#
loop_
_entity.id
_entity.type
_entity.pdbx_description
1 polymer ?
#
loop_
_entity_poly.entity_id
_entity_poly.type
_entity_poly.pdbx_seq_one_letter_code
_entity_poly.pdbx_strand_id
1 'polypeptide(L)' 'MASNWQPDGWKAHEARHLPVYEDMSELSGVEGTLAKFPPLVFAGEARALKADLAEVAAGRGFLLQGGDCAES' A
#
# COMPACT_ATOMS: atom_id res chain seq x y z
N MET A 1 10.76 14.71 -6.34
CA MET A 1 10.67 13.23 -6.36
C MET A 1 11.69 12.73 -5.36
N ALA A 2 11.30 11.87 -4.41
CA ALA A 2 12.25 11.32 -3.44
C ALA A 2 13.32 10.54 -4.23
N SER A 3 14.56 11.04 -4.25
CA SER A 3 15.59 10.57 -5.19
C SER A 3 16.28 9.27 -4.79
N ASN A 4 15.96 8.70 -3.63
CA ASN A 4 16.59 7.48 -3.11
C ASN A 4 15.65 6.61 -2.25
N TRP A 5 14.34 6.68 -2.49
CA TRP A 5 13.39 5.83 -1.77
C TRP A 5 13.42 4.41 -2.32
N GLN A 6 13.40 3.42 -1.44
CA GLN A 6 13.30 1.99 -1.77
C GLN A 6 12.15 1.35 -0.99
N PRO A 7 11.51 0.30 -1.52
CA PRO A 7 10.35 -0.35 -0.88
C PRO A 7 10.59 -0.85 0.54
N ASP A 8 11.81 -1.24 0.89
CA ASP A 8 12.19 -1.75 2.22
C ASP A 8 12.71 -0.66 3.17
N GLY A 9 12.91 0.58 2.67
CA GLY A 9 13.49 1.68 3.46
C GLY A 9 12.68 2.07 4.69
N TRP A 10 11.37 1.74 4.73
CA TRP A 10 10.54 1.98 5.91
C TRP A 10 11.01 1.19 7.15
N LYS A 11 11.69 0.04 6.97
CA LYS A 11 12.16 -0.81 8.07
C LYS A 11 13.20 -0.12 8.97
N ALA A 12 13.78 0.99 8.51
CA ALA A 12 14.73 1.81 9.29
C ALA A 12 14.04 2.82 10.23
N HIS A 13 12.72 2.88 10.25
CA HIS A 13 11.93 3.84 11.03
C HIS A 13 11.03 3.15 12.07
N GLU A 14 10.59 3.90 13.08
CA GLU A 14 9.67 3.39 14.11
C GLU A 14 8.31 3.00 13.49
N ALA A 15 7.86 1.76 13.73
CA ALA A 15 6.55 1.25 13.32
C ALA A 15 5.78 0.72 14.55
N ARG A 16 4.64 1.35 14.88
CA ARG A 16 3.98 1.18 16.19
C ARG A 16 3.01 0.00 16.34
N HIS A 17 2.46 -0.50 15.23
CA HIS A 17 1.37 -1.48 15.26
C HIS A 17 1.68 -2.74 14.46
N LEU A 18 2.97 -3.12 14.38
CA LEU A 18 3.37 -4.36 13.74
C LEU A 18 3.14 -5.56 14.66
N PRO A 19 2.69 -6.71 14.12
CA PRO A 19 2.69 -7.95 14.86
C PRO A 19 4.12 -8.43 15.13
N VAL A 20 4.28 -9.22 16.18
CA VAL A 20 5.50 -10.00 16.43
C VAL A 20 5.29 -11.39 15.83
N TYR A 21 6.07 -11.72 14.82
CA TYR A 21 6.07 -13.08 14.24
C TYR A 21 7.06 -13.96 15.02
N GLU A 22 6.64 -15.16 15.38
CA GLU A 22 7.47 -16.11 16.12
C GLU A 22 8.57 -16.74 15.23
N ASP A 23 8.25 -16.99 13.95
CA ASP A 23 9.18 -17.54 12.96
C ASP A 23 9.45 -16.54 11.82
N MET A 24 10.65 -15.96 11.83
CA MET A 24 11.10 -15.04 10.80
C MET A 24 11.44 -15.72 9.47
N SER A 25 11.79 -17.01 9.49
CA SER A 25 12.02 -17.79 8.28
C SER A 25 10.70 -18.08 7.56
N GLU A 26 9.65 -18.40 8.32
CA GLU A 26 8.30 -18.55 7.75
C GLU A 26 7.81 -17.23 7.16
N LEU A 27 7.94 -16.12 7.89
CA LEU A 27 7.60 -14.78 7.37
C LEU A 27 8.31 -14.49 6.05
N SER A 28 9.63 -14.71 5.99
CA SER A 28 10.41 -14.50 4.77
C SER A 28 9.95 -15.42 3.62
N GLY A 29 9.55 -16.66 3.92
CA GLY A 29 9.01 -17.59 2.94
C GLY A 29 7.67 -17.13 2.35
N VAL A 30 6.79 -16.60 3.20
CA VAL A 30 5.49 -16.05 2.79
C VAL A 30 5.69 -14.77 1.97
N GLU A 31 6.53 -13.82 2.42
CA GLU A 31 6.88 -12.61 1.67
C GLU A 31 7.42 -12.96 0.26
N GLY A 32 8.31 -13.94 0.18
CA GLY A 32 8.87 -14.41 -1.09
C GLY A 32 7.86 -15.08 -2.02
N THR A 33 6.78 -15.65 -1.47
CA THR A 33 5.67 -16.21 -2.25
C THR A 33 4.78 -15.09 -2.78
N LEU A 34 4.36 -14.16 -1.92
CA LEU A 34 3.49 -13.04 -2.28
C LEU A 34 4.11 -12.13 -3.34
N ALA A 35 5.43 -11.91 -3.29
CA ALA A 35 6.15 -11.12 -4.28
C ALA A 35 6.06 -11.65 -5.72
N LYS A 36 5.70 -12.93 -5.90
CA LYS A 36 5.56 -13.58 -7.22
C LYS A 36 4.13 -13.58 -7.75
N PHE A 37 3.14 -13.25 -6.92
CA PHE A 37 1.76 -13.19 -7.34
C PHE A 37 1.49 -11.98 -8.23
N PRO A 38 0.49 -12.07 -9.13
CA PRO A 38 0.11 -10.93 -9.95
C PRO A 38 -0.34 -9.76 -9.06
N PRO A 39 -0.09 -8.51 -9.48
CA PRO A 39 -0.58 -7.35 -8.76
C PRO A 39 -2.11 -7.29 -8.80
N LEU A 40 -2.72 -6.78 -7.72
CA LEU A 40 -4.18 -6.62 -7.63
C LEU A 40 -4.70 -5.48 -8.53
N VAL A 41 -3.86 -4.47 -8.79
CA VAL A 41 -4.20 -3.30 -9.60
C VAL A 41 -3.06 -2.95 -10.55
N PHE A 42 -3.41 -2.34 -11.67
CA PHE A 42 -2.46 -1.83 -12.64
C PHE A 42 -2.02 -0.40 -12.31
N ALA A 43 -0.78 -0.05 -12.65
CA ALA A 43 -0.25 1.29 -12.39
C ALA A 43 -1.06 2.41 -13.08
N GLY A 44 -1.73 2.11 -14.19
CA GLY A 44 -2.63 3.04 -14.88
C GLY A 44 -3.87 3.41 -14.07
N GLU A 45 -4.44 2.46 -13.33
CA GLU A 45 -5.63 2.68 -12.50
C GLU A 45 -5.32 3.63 -11.34
N ALA A 46 -4.16 3.44 -10.69
CA ALA A 46 -3.69 4.35 -9.65
C ALA A 46 -3.43 5.78 -10.17
N ARG A 47 -2.93 5.92 -11.41
CA ARG A 47 -2.76 7.25 -12.02
C ARG A 47 -4.09 7.91 -12.36
N ALA A 48 -5.07 7.14 -12.84
CA ALA A 48 -6.41 7.63 -13.11
C ALA A 48 -7.08 8.13 -11.82
N LEU A 49 -7.08 7.32 -10.75
CA LEU A 49 -7.61 7.73 -9.44
C LEU A 49 -6.91 8.99 -8.91
N LYS A 50 -5.59 9.11 -9.09
CA LYS A 50 -4.85 10.31 -8.69
C LYS A 50 -5.32 11.56 -9.45
N ALA A 51 -5.67 11.44 -10.73
CA ALA A 51 -6.22 12.56 -11.50
C ALA A 51 -7.60 12.96 -10.97
N ASP A 52 -8.48 12.00 -10.67
CA ASP A 52 -9.79 12.28 -10.09
C ASP A 52 -9.68 12.93 -8.70
N LEU A 53 -8.75 12.47 -7.86
CA LEU A 53 -8.46 13.09 -6.57
C LEU A 53 -7.92 14.51 -6.70
N ALA A 54 -7.23 14.86 -7.80
CA ALA A 54 -6.80 16.23 -8.07
C ALA A 54 -8.00 17.15 -8.36
N GLU A 55 -9.03 16.66 -9.04
CA GLU A 55 -10.29 17.39 -9.24
C GLU A 55 -11.01 17.64 -7.90
N VAL A 56 -11.06 16.62 -7.03
CA VAL A 56 -11.62 16.74 -5.67
C VAL A 56 -10.85 17.79 -4.86
N ALA A 57 -9.51 17.72 -4.85
CA ALA A 57 -8.67 18.68 -4.14
C ALA A 57 -8.84 20.12 -4.65
N ALA A 58 -9.19 20.28 -5.92
CA ALA A 58 -9.48 21.58 -6.52
C ALA A 58 -10.95 22.04 -6.34
N GLY A 59 -11.74 21.35 -5.52
CA GLY A 59 -13.13 21.69 -5.23
C GLY A 59 -14.11 21.38 -6.38
N ARG A 60 -13.69 20.59 -7.37
CA ARG A 60 -14.49 20.20 -8.54
C ARG A 60 -15.12 18.81 -8.40
N GLY A 61 -15.02 18.20 -7.22
CA GLY A 61 -15.61 16.91 -6.90
C GLY A 61 -15.68 16.67 -5.40
N PHE A 62 -16.23 15.53 -5.02
CA PHE A 62 -16.32 15.06 -3.64
C PHE A 62 -15.84 13.61 -3.54
N LEU A 63 -15.07 13.28 -2.50
CA LEU A 63 -14.60 11.92 -2.24
C LEU A 63 -15.53 11.24 -1.24
N LEU A 64 -16.09 10.10 -1.62
CA LEU A 64 -16.76 9.17 -0.72
C LEU A 64 -15.96 7.88 -0.66
N GLN A 65 -15.51 7.50 0.53
CA GLN A 65 -14.85 6.23 0.79
C GLN A 65 -15.62 5.49 1.89
N GLY A 66 -15.97 4.24 1.64
CA GLY A 66 -16.74 3.40 2.57
C GLY A 66 -16.54 1.91 2.28
N GLY A 67 -16.80 1.08 3.28
CA GLY A 67 -16.58 -0.36 3.22
C GLY A 67 -16.66 -1.01 4.61
N ASP A 68 -16.22 -2.25 4.70
CA ASP A 68 -16.20 -3.01 5.94
C ASP A 68 -15.20 -2.45 6.97
N CYS A 69 -15.50 -2.64 8.26
CA CYS A 69 -14.55 -2.31 9.33
C CYS A 69 -13.36 -3.27 9.34
N ALA A 70 -13.62 -4.55 9.07
CA ALA A 70 -12.64 -5.61 8.90
C ALA A 70 -13.26 -6.67 8.00
N GLU A 71 -12.64 -6.92 6.85
CA GLU A 71 -13.02 -8.01 5.95
C GLU A 71 -12.68 -9.36 6.60
N SER A 72 -13.52 -10.39 6.41
CA SER A 72 -13.37 -11.73 7.04
C SER A 72 -13.21 -12.84 6.02
#